data_AF-A0A1Y0MDM0-F1
#
_entry.id   AF-A0A1Y0MDM0-F1
#
_cell.length_a   1.000
_cell.length_b   1.000
_cell.length_c   1.000
_cell.angle_alpha   90.00
_cell.angle_beta   90.00
_cell.angle_gamma   90.00
#
_symmetry.space_group_name_H-M   'P 1'
#
loop_
_entity.id
_entity.type
_entity.pdbx_description
1 polymer ?
#
loop_
_entity_poly.entity_id
_entity_poly.type
_entity_poly.pdbx_seq_one_letter_code
_entity_poly.pdbx_strand_id
1 'polypeptide(L)'
;MQLSKLTYNPKWTAIIIIGICLTGMLIGNYVQRFRISEYRWIYQYGSYLNLVLVFGSLCWSLIHPLIVWSNRKPEWKKHLIWILVGLIPLIYFITMMIIAEIRFGNKIT
;
A
#
# COMPACT_ATOMS: atom_id res chain seq x y z
N MET A 1 -14.63 -6.45 22.80
CA MET A 1 -13.18 -6.19 22.73
C MET A 1 -12.97 -4.70 22.52
N GLN A 2 -12.80 -3.92 23.59
CA GLN A 2 -12.50 -2.50 23.48
C GLN A 2 -11.04 -2.40 23.02
N LEU A 3 -10.82 -2.27 21.71
CA LEU A 3 -9.49 -1.88 21.21
C LEU A 3 -9.15 -0.58 21.91
N SER A 4 -8.05 -0.60 22.67
CA SER A 4 -7.45 0.55 23.33
C SER A 4 -7.57 1.78 22.43
N LYS A 5 -7.90 2.95 23.01
CA LYS A 5 -7.95 4.26 22.33
C LYS A 5 -6.59 4.60 21.70
N LEU A 6 -6.24 3.92 20.61
CA LEU A 6 -5.15 4.29 19.74
C LEU A 6 -5.63 5.59 19.09
N THR A 7 -4.92 6.69 19.37
CA THR A 7 -5.23 7.99 18.80
C THR A 7 -5.01 7.95 17.29
N TYR A 8 -6.00 7.46 16.56
CA TYR A 8 -5.95 7.30 15.13
C TYR A 8 -6.24 8.65 14.45
N ASN A 9 -5.22 9.19 13.79
CA ASN A 9 -5.33 10.43 13.03
C ASN A 9 -5.39 10.10 11.53
N PRO A 10 -6.57 10.22 10.88
CA PRO A 10 -6.76 9.81 9.49
C PRO A 10 -5.75 10.46 8.53
N LYS A 11 -5.37 11.73 8.78
CA LYS A 11 -4.46 12.47 7.92
C LYS A 11 -3.07 11.85 7.89
N TRP A 12 -2.47 11.70 9.07
CA TRP A 12 -1.13 11.13 9.22
C TRP A 12 -1.09 9.68 8.78
N THR A 13 -2.12 8.89 9.12
CA THR A 13 -2.16 7.49 8.70
C THR A 13 -2.23 7.35 7.18
N ALA A 14 -3.02 8.19 6.48
CA ALA A 14 -3.07 8.18 5.03
C ALA A 14 -1.71 8.51 4.39
N ILE A 15 -1.00 9.52 4.91
CA ILE A 15 0.35 9.89 4.46
C ILE A 15 1.33 8.75 4.70
N ILE A 16 1.29 8.09 5.87
CA ILE A 16 2.16 6.97 6.20
C ILE A 16 1.91 5.77 5.27
N ILE A 17 0.64 5.43 5.01
CA ILE A 17 0.27 4.35 4.08
C ILE A 17 0.90 4.59 2.70
N ILE A 18 0.78 5.80 2.17
CA ILE A 18 1.37 6.18 0.88
C ILE A 18 2.90 6.12 0.95
N GLY A 19 3.50 6.68 2.00
CA GLY A 19 4.96 6.68 2.18
C GLY A 19 5.54 5.27 2.23
N ILE A 20 4.91 4.36 2.97
CA ILE A 20 5.32 2.94 3.05
C ILE A 20 5.19 2.26 1.69
N CYS A 21 4.09 2.49 0.97
CA CYS A 21 3.89 1.93 -0.36
C CYS A 21 4.97 2.39 -1.35
N LEU A 22 5.21 3.70 -1.43
CA LEU A 22 6.19 4.30 -2.35
C LEU A 22 7.61 3.86 -1.99
N THR A 23 7.97 3.85 -0.71
CA THR A 23 9.29 3.37 -0.27
C THR A 23 9.49 1.89 -0.59
N GLY A 24 8.47 1.05 -0.37
CA GLY A 24 8.48 -0.35 -0.79
C GLY A 24 8.78 -0.50 -2.28
N MET A 25 8.03 0.21 -3.14
CA MET A 25 8.26 0.19 -4.60
C MET A 25 9.67 0.66 -4.99
N LEU A 26 10.16 1.74 -4.39
CA LEU A 26 11.50 2.28 -4.67
C LEU A 26 12.59 1.29 -4.26
N ILE A 27 12.46 0.67 -3.09
CA ILE A 27 13.38 -0.39 -2.65
C ILE A 27 13.33 -1.55 -3.64
N GLY A 28 12.13 -2.01 -4.00
CA GLY A 28 11.92 -3.08 -4.97
C GLY A 28 12.60 -2.82 -6.32
N ASN A 29 12.56 -1.57 -6.80
CA ASN A 29 13.24 -1.16 -8.03
C ASN A 29 14.77 -1.08 -7.85
N TYR A 30 15.22 -0.46 -6.76
CA TYR A 30 16.65 -0.30 -6.46
C TYR A 30 17.37 -1.64 -6.32
N VAL A 31 16.76 -2.59 -5.61
CA VAL A 31 17.38 -3.89 -5.31
C VAL A 31 17.57 -4.76 -6.55
N GLN A 32 16.82 -4.51 -7.64
CA GLN A 32 16.97 -5.26 -8.89
C GLN A 32 18.39 -5.16 -9.48
N ARG A 33 19.10 -4.06 -9.22
CA ARG A 33 20.49 -3.85 -9.66
C ARG A 33 21.45 -4.91 -9.12
N PHE A 34 21.13 -5.48 -7.97
CA PHE A 34 21.96 -6.49 -7.30
C PHE A 34 21.59 -7.93 -7.68
N ARG A 35 20.64 -8.13 -8.60
CA ARG A 35 20.18 -9.47 -9.02
C ARG A 35 21.32 -10.33 -9.56
N ILE A 36 22.19 -9.76 -10.38
CA ILE A 36 23.35 -10.43 -10.98
C ILE A 36 24.61 -9.72 -10.44
N SER A 37 24.82 -9.83 -9.13
CA SER A 37 25.98 -9.27 -8.45
C SER A 37 26.44 -10.19 -7.32
N GLU A 38 27.67 -10.02 -6.84
CA GLU A 38 28.18 -10.71 -5.65
C GLU A 38 27.36 -10.38 -4.39
N TYR A 39 26.65 -9.24 -4.40
CA TYR A 39 25.77 -8.79 -3.32
C TYR A 39 24.33 -9.31 -3.48
N ARG A 40 24.14 -10.51 -4.01
CA ARG A 40 22.82 -11.12 -4.24
C ARG A 40 21.94 -11.17 -2.98
N TRP A 41 22.54 -11.21 -1.79
CA TRP A 41 21.81 -11.15 -0.52
C TRP A 41 21.00 -9.85 -0.38
N ILE A 42 21.50 -8.71 -0.87
CA ILE A 42 20.79 -7.42 -0.87
C ILE A 42 19.52 -7.53 -1.72
N TYR A 43 19.61 -8.18 -2.88
CA TYR A 43 18.45 -8.43 -3.73
C TYR A 43 17.41 -9.30 -3.02
N GLN A 44 17.84 -10.37 -2.33
CA GLN A 44 16.92 -11.30 -1.67
C GLN A 44 16.20 -10.66 -0.48
N TYR A 45 16.94 -10.10 0.48
CA TYR A 45 16.33 -9.42 1.64
C TYR A 45 15.56 -8.17 1.25
N GLY A 46 16.09 -7.39 0.31
CA GLY A 46 15.43 -6.20 -0.22
C GLY A 46 14.13 -6.53 -0.95
N SER A 47 14.07 -7.66 -1.67
CA SER A 47 12.83 -8.12 -2.32
C SER A 47 11.78 -8.57 -1.30
N TYR A 48 12.17 -9.28 -0.24
CA TYR A 48 11.25 -9.62 0.85
C TYR A 48 10.73 -8.37 1.57
N LEU A 49 11.61 -7.41 1.83
CA LEU A 49 11.24 -6.15 2.46
C LEU A 49 10.29 -5.33 1.59
N ASN A 50 10.55 -5.21 0.29
CA ASN A 50 9.60 -4.64 -0.67
C ASN A 50 8.24 -5.32 -0.59
N LEU A 51 8.21 -6.66 -0.63
CA LEU A 51 6.96 -7.42 -0.56
C LEU A 51 6.19 -7.11 0.71
N VAL A 52 6.84 -7.14 1.88
CA VAL A 52 6.21 -6.84 3.17
C VAL A 52 5.69 -5.41 3.24
N LEU A 53 6.46 -4.42 2.76
CA LEU A 53 6.03 -3.02 2.78
C LEU A 53 4.85 -2.78 1.85
N VAL A 54 4.90 -3.29 0.62
CA VAL A 54 3.82 -3.12 -0.36
C VAL A 54 2.56 -3.85 0.10
N PHE A 55 2.63 -5.15 0.42
CA PHE A 55 1.46 -5.90 0.90
C PHE A 55 0.93 -5.34 2.22
N GLY A 56 1.82 -4.99 3.15
CA GLY A 56 1.44 -4.35 4.40
C GLY A 56 0.70 -3.04 4.17
N SER A 57 1.17 -2.19 3.24
CA SER A 57 0.49 -0.95 2.88
C SER A 57 -0.87 -1.17 2.23
N LEU A 58 -1.02 -2.24 1.42
CA LEU A 58 -2.29 -2.61 0.80
C LEU A 58 -3.31 -3.09 1.84
N CYS A 59 -2.91 -3.99 2.73
CA CYS A 59 -3.75 -4.45 3.84
C CYS A 59 -4.14 -3.28 4.75
N TRP A 60 -3.20 -2.37 5.05
CA TRP A 60 -3.51 -1.18 5.84
C TRP A 60 -4.47 -0.26 5.11
N SER A 61 -4.27 -0.04 3.81
CA SER A 61 -5.15 0.76 2.95
C SER A 61 -6.60 0.23 2.96
N LEU A 62 -6.81 -1.10 2.93
CA LEU A 62 -8.12 -1.73 3.09
C LEU A 62 -8.77 -1.48 4.46
N ILE A 63 -7.98 -1.58 5.53
CA ILE A 63 -8.48 -1.47 6.89
C ILE A 63 -8.68 0.01 7.29
N HIS A 64 -7.97 0.95 6.64
CA HIS A 64 -8.00 2.37 6.96
C HIS A 64 -9.42 2.98 6.99
N PRO A 65 -10.28 2.82 5.96
CA PRO A 65 -11.65 3.31 5.99
C PRO A 65 -12.48 2.70 7.14
N LEU A 66 -12.32 1.40 7.42
CA LEU A 66 -13.04 0.69 8.47
C LEU A 66 -12.71 1.26 9.85
N ILE A 67 -11.42 1.56 10.10
CA ILE A 67 -10.98 2.19 11.35
C ILE A 67 -11.54 3.61 11.48
N VAL A 68 -11.49 4.42 10.41
CA VAL A 68 -12.02 5.80 10.45
C VAL A 68 -13.53 5.80 10.71
N TRP A 69 -14.26 4.88 10.07
CA TRP A 69 -15.70 4.72 10.25
C TRP A 69 -16.05 4.30 11.68
N SER A 70 -15.34 3.31 12.23
CA SER A 70 -15.60 2.80 13.59
C SER A 70 -15.35 3.85 14.67
N ASN A 71 -14.23 4.60 14.57
CA ASN A 71 -13.81 5.54 15.60
C ASN A 71 -14.47 6.92 15.53
N ARG A 72 -14.99 7.34 14.37
CA ARG A 72 -15.48 8.71 14.15
C ARG A 72 -16.83 8.77 13.42
N LYS A 73 -17.75 7.86 13.76
CA LYS A 73 -19.12 7.76 13.17
C LYS A 73 -19.85 9.10 12.92
N PRO A 74 -19.85 10.11 13.82
CA PRO A 74 -20.55 11.37 13.53
C PRO A 74 -19.81 12.33 12.58
N GLU A 75 -18.49 12.18 12.41
CA GLU A 75 -17.64 13.14 11.66
C GLU A 75 -16.88 12.51 10.48
N TRP A 76 -17.17 11.26 10.13
CA TRP A 76 -16.43 10.53 9.08
C TRP A 76 -16.40 11.29 7.74
N LYS A 77 -17.49 12.02 7.41
CA LYS A 77 -17.58 12.87 6.21
C LYS A 77 -16.51 13.96 6.16
N LYS A 78 -16.08 14.50 7.31
CA LYS A 78 -14.99 15.50 7.38
C LYS A 78 -13.63 14.90 7.01
N HIS A 79 -13.47 13.59 7.16
CA HIS A 79 -12.23 12.86 6.89
C HIS A 79 -12.26 12.08 5.57
N LEU A 80 -13.31 12.26 4.77
CA LEU A 80 -13.55 11.50 3.53
C LEU A 80 -12.39 11.66 2.53
N ILE A 81 -11.85 12.87 2.40
CA ILE A 81 -10.65 13.13 1.58
C ILE A 81 -9.47 12.25 2.04
N TRP A 82 -9.24 12.15 3.34
CA TRP A 82 -8.12 11.38 3.89
C TRP A 82 -8.33 9.87 3.76
N ILE A 83 -9.58 9.40 3.84
CA ILE A 83 -9.95 8.02 3.53
C ILE A 83 -9.61 7.70 2.07
N LEU A 84 -10.01 8.58 1.13
CA LEU A 84 -9.72 8.40 -0.30
C LEU A 84 -8.21 8.42 -0.58
N VAL A 85 -7.47 9.33 0.05
CA VAL A 85 -6.00 9.39 -0.05
C VAL A 85 -5.37 8.10 0.48
N GLY A 86 -5.84 7.58 1.62
CA GLY A 86 -5.37 6.31 2.17
C GLY A 86 -5.69 5.09 1.27
N LEU A 87 -6.66 5.20 0.36
CA LEU A 87 -7.04 4.16 -0.60
C LEU A 87 -6.22 4.19 -1.90
N ILE A 88 -5.42 5.23 -2.13
CA ILE A 88 -4.63 5.39 -3.37
C ILE A 88 -3.78 4.16 -3.70
N PRO A 89 -3.01 3.56 -2.76
CA PRO A 89 -2.21 2.38 -3.07
C PRO A 89 -3.06 1.23 -3.60
N LEU A 90 -4.21 0.98 -2.98
CA LEU A 90 -5.11 -0.09 -3.40
C LEU A 90 -5.67 0.16 -4.81
N ILE A 91 -6.15 1.37 -5.06
CA ILE A 91 -6.66 1.76 -6.38
C ILE A 91 -5.56 1.59 -7.44
N TYR A 92 -4.34 2.02 -7.15
CA TYR A 92 -3.20 1.87 -8.06
C TYR A 92 -2.92 0.39 -8.42
N PHE A 93 -2.90 -0.51 -7.44
CA PHE A 93 -2.64 -1.92 -7.74
C PHE A 93 -3.80 -2.60 -8.46
N ILE A 94 -5.05 -2.25 -8.14
CA ILE A 94 -6.23 -2.75 -8.87
C ILE A 94 -6.18 -2.30 -10.34
N THR A 95 -5.91 -1.02 -10.62
CA THR A 95 -5.83 -0.52 -11.99
C THR A 95 -4.68 -1.17 -12.75
N MET A 96 -3.52 -1.35 -12.11
CA MET A 96 -2.37 -2.05 -12.72
C MET A 96 -2.71 -3.51 -13.07
N MET A 97 -3.43 -4.23 -12.20
CA MET A 97 -3.89 -5.59 -12.50
C MET A 97 -4.86 -5.61 -13.69
N ILE A 98 -5.87 -4.73 -13.71
CA ILE A 98 -6.82 -4.63 -14.83
C ILE A 98 -6.08 -4.35 -16.14
N ILE A 99 -5.13 -3.41 -16.14
CA ILE A 99 -4.32 -3.08 -17.32
C ILE A 99 -3.47 -4.27 -17.76
N ALA A 100 -2.87 -5.01 -16.82
CA ALA A 100 -2.10 -6.21 -17.13
C ALA A 100 -2.97 -7.26 -17.80
N GLU A 101 -4.14 -7.56 -17.24
CA GLU A 101 -5.11 -8.51 -17.81
C GLU A 101 -5.54 -8.12 -19.23
N ILE A 102 -5.90 -6.86 -19.46
CA ILE A 102 -6.26 -6.37 -20.81
C ILE A 102 -5.10 -6.55 -21.80
N ARG A 103 -3.87 -6.23 -21.37
CA ARG A 103 -2.68 -6.34 -22.21
C ARG A 103 -2.34 -7.80 -22.54
N PHE A 104 -2.50 -8.74 -21.60
CA PHE A 104 -2.21 -10.15 -21.84
C PHE A 104 -3.35 -10.84 -22.60
N GLY A 105 -4.62 -10.50 -22.33
CA GLY A 105 -5.77 -10.99 -23.09
C GLY A 105 -5.69 -10.66 -24.58
N ASN A 106 -5.30 -9.42 -24.92
CA ASN A 106 -5.12 -8.98 -26.32
C ASN A 106 -3.93 -9.62 -27.05
N LYS A 107 -3.01 -10.30 -26.36
CA LYS A 107 -1.87 -11.00 -27.00
C LYS A 107 -2.20 -12.45 -27.36
N ILE A 108 -3.30 -13.00 -26.87
CA ILE A 108 -3.68 -14.41 -27.02
C ILE A 108 -4.76 -14.57 -28.11
N THR A 109 -5.45 -13.48 -28.48
CA THR A 109 -6.34 -13.36 -29.65
C THR A 109 -5.59 -12.84 -30.87
#